data_AF-A0A2G9CC56-F1
#
_entry.id   AF-A0A2G9CC56-F1
#
_cell.length_a   1.000
_cell.length_b   1.000
_cell.length_c   1.000
_cell.angle_alpha   90.00
_cell.angle_beta   90.00
_cell.angle_gamma   90.00
#
_symmetry.space_group_name_H-M   'P 1'
#
loop_
_entity.id
_entity.type
_entity.pdbx_description
1 polymer ?
#
loop_
_entity_poly.entity_id
_entity_poly.type
_entity_poly.pdbx_seq_one_letter_code
_entity_poly.pdbx_strand_id
1 'polypeptide(L)' 'MRIGDSGPGIPASLRAKLGQPFAAGPNGGSGLGLAICREIVASLGGTLALDNRERNGVIEGLDAVVRLPAAASTDAGPA' A
#
# COMPACT_ATOMS: atom_id res chain seq x y z
N MET A 1 -7.43 2.93 5.29
CA MET A 1 -6.98 1.73 6.00
C MET A 1 -5.45 1.68 6.01
N ARG A 2 -4.83 1.19 7.09
CA ARG A 2 -3.38 1.02 7.21
C ARG A 2 -3.07 -0.38 7.75
N ILE A 3 -2.08 -1.04 7.16
CA ILE A 3 -1.55 -2.33 7.60
C ILE A 3 -0.05 -2.14 7.81
N GLY A 4 0.45 -2.45 9.00
CA GLY A 4 1.87 -2.31 9.35
C GLY A 4 2.52 -3.66 9.58
N ASP A 5 3.77 -3.81 9.13
CA ASP A 5 4.66 -4.91 9.51
C ASP A 5 5.84 -4.40 10.35
N SER A 6 6.73 -5.32 10.75
CA SER A 6 7.99 -5.03 11.45
C SER A 6 9.20 -5.59 10.70
N GLY A 7 9.11 -5.67 9.37
CA GLY A 7 10.18 -6.11 8.50
C GLY A 7 11.25 -5.03 8.26
N PRO A 8 12.25 -5.30 7.42
CA PRO A 8 13.34 -4.36 7.11
C PRO A 8 12.89 -3.14 6.28
N GLY A 9 11.61 -3.07 5.91
CA GLY A 9 11.05 -2.09 4.99
C GLY A 9 11.56 -2.23 3.56
N ILE A 10 11.44 -1.14 2.80
CA ILE A 10 11.77 -1.07 1.39
C ILE A 10 13.01 -0.17 1.19
N PRO A 11 14.10 -0.69 0.58
CA PRO A 11 15.22 0.14 0.16
C PRO A 11 14.78 1.22 -0.84
N ALA A 12 15.36 2.42 -0.74
CA ALA A 12 15.01 3.56 -1.61
C ALA A 12 15.13 3.21 -3.11
N SER A 13 16.10 2.38 -3.49
CA SER A 13 16.33 1.89 -4.85
C SER A 13 15.20 1.02 -5.41
N LEU A 14 14.44 0.34 -4.54
CA LEU A 14 13.33 -0.53 -4.93
C LEU A 14 11.97 0.18 -4.88
N ARG A 15 11.88 1.32 -4.18
CA ARG A 15 10.63 2.06 -3.98
C ARG A 15 9.95 2.46 -5.29
N ALA A 16 10.73 2.81 -6.31
CA ALA A 16 10.22 3.13 -7.65
C ALA A 16 9.74 1.90 -8.45
N LYS A 17 10.27 0.70 -8.16
CA LYS A 17 10.00 -0.53 -8.92
C LYS A 17 8.84 -1.36 -8.36
N LEU A 18 8.50 -1.20 -7.10
CA LEU A 18 7.46 -1.99 -6.43
C LEU A 18 6.04 -1.82 -6.99
N GLY A 19 5.79 -0.74 -7.73
CA GLY A 19 4.53 -0.59 -8.46
C GLY A 19 4.45 -1.37 -9.77
N GLN A 20 5.56 -1.95 -10.23
CA GLN A 20 5.62 -2.67 -11.50
C GLN A 20 5.29 -4.16 -11.32
N PRO A 21 4.58 -4.78 -12.27
CA PRO A 21 4.40 -6.22 -12.31
C PRO A 21 5.77 -6.93 -12.24
N PHE A 22 5.83 -8.07 -11.55
CA PHE A 22 7.04 -8.91 -11.41
C PHE A 22 8.18 -8.32 -10.57
N ALA A 23 7.92 -7.28 -9.79
CA ALA A 23 8.85 -6.82 -8.75
C ALA A 23 8.87 -7.80 -7.57
N ALA A 24 9.53 -8.94 -7.75
CA ALA A 24 9.67 -9.99 -6.75
C ALA A 24 10.84 -9.71 -5.78
N GLY A 25 10.62 -10.00 -4.50
CA GLY A 25 11.66 -9.96 -3.48
C GLY A 25 12.50 -11.25 -3.43
N PRO A 26 13.57 -11.27 -2.60
CA PRO A 26 14.53 -12.39 -2.53
C PRO A 26 13.94 -13.75 -2.15
N ASN A 27 12.78 -13.76 -1.47
CA ASN A 27 12.18 -14.95 -0.89
C ASN A 27 11.20 -15.70 -1.82
N GLY A 28 11.13 -15.32 -3.10
CA GLY A 28 10.31 -16.01 -4.09
C GLY A 28 8.82 -15.64 -3.99
N GLY A 29 8.29 -15.09 -5.08
CA GLY A 29 6.89 -14.76 -5.29
C GLY A 29 6.76 -14.16 -6.68
N SER A 30 5.58 -14.22 -7.30
CA SER A 30 5.39 -13.72 -8.67
C SER A 30 5.59 -12.20 -8.81
N GLY A 31 5.70 -11.46 -7.71
CA GLY A 31 5.75 -10.00 -7.71
C GLY A 31 4.45 -9.35 -8.18
N LEU A 32 3.35 -10.12 -8.28
CA LEU A 32 2.07 -9.64 -8.79
C LEU A 32 1.16 -9.08 -7.72
N GLY A 33 1.27 -9.52 -6.46
CA GLY A 33 0.31 -9.16 -5.41
C GLY A 33 0.15 -7.66 -5.23
N LEU A 34 1.25 -6.91 -5.21
CA LEU A 34 1.21 -5.46 -5.05
C LEU A 34 0.69 -4.74 -6.30
N ALA A 35 1.01 -5.24 -7.50
CA ALA A 35 0.46 -4.72 -8.75
C ALA A 35 -1.07 -4.90 -8.79
N ILE A 36 -1.57 -6.09 -8.43
CA ILE A 36 -3.01 -6.39 -8.36
C ILE A 36 -3.70 -5.47 -7.34
N CYS A 37 -3.14 -5.33 -6.13
CA CYS A 37 -3.71 -4.43 -5.12
C CYS A 37 -3.76 -2.97 -5.59
N ARG A 38 -2.72 -2.49 -6.29
CA ARG A 38 -2.71 -1.13 -6.86
C ARG A 38 -3.82 -0.96 -7.90
N GLU A 39 -4.01 -1.93 -8.77
CA GLU A 39 -5.03 -1.88 -9.82
C GLU A 39 -6.45 -1.92 -9.25
N ILE A 40 -6.71 -2.79 -8.27
CA ILE A 40 -7.99 -2.84 -7.56
C ILE A 40 -8.28 -1.52 -6.83
N VAL A 41 -7.31 -1.00 -6.09
CA VAL A 41 -7.50 0.27 -5.35
C VAL A 41 -7.72 1.44 -6.31
N ALA A 42 -7.00 1.47 -7.44
CA ALA A 42 -7.18 2.48 -8.47
C ALA A 42 -8.55 2.39 -9.15
N SER A 43 -9.05 1.19 -9.45
CA SER A 43 -10.38 1.00 -10.06
C SER A 43 -11.53 1.44 -9.14
N LEU A 44 -11.30 1.40 -7.81
CA LEU A 44 -12.20 1.94 -6.80
C LEU A 44 -12.02 3.46 -6.56
N GLY A 45 -11.21 4.15 -7.37
CA GLY A 45 -10.95 5.59 -7.23
C GLY A 45 -10.06 5.94 -6.03
N GLY A 46 -9.31 4.98 -5.51
CA GLY A 46 -8.42 5.15 -4.37
C GLY A 46 -6.94 5.20 -4.71
N THR A 47 -6.13 5.18 -3.65
CA THR A 47 -4.67 5.14 -3.73
C THR A 47 -4.07 4.15 -2.74
N LEU A 48 -3.03 3.42 -3.15
CA LEU A 48 -2.19 2.57 -2.29
C LEU A 48 -0.77 3.17 -2.18
N ALA A 49 -0.36 3.48 -0.95
CA ALA A 49 0.98 3.95 -0.61
C ALA A 49 1.74 2.92 0.24
N LEU A 50 3.06 2.91 0.10
CA LEU A 50 3.98 2.08 0.90
C LEU A 50 5.03 3.01 1.50
N ASP A 51 5.06 3.08 2.83
CA ASP A 51 5.91 4.00 3.57
C ASP A 51 6.69 3.25 4.64
N ASN A 52 8.01 3.40 4.63
CA ASN A 52 8.85 2.88 5.71
C ASN A 52 8.53 3.64 7.00
N ARG A 53 8.33 2.88 8.08
CA ARG A 53 8.25 3.45 9.42
C ARG A 53 9.65 3.57 9.96
N GLU A 54 10.15 4.79 10.00
CA GLU A 54 11.48 5.11 10.50
C GLU A 54 11.40 5.77 11.88
N ARG A 55 12.26 5.34 12.79
CA ARG A 55 12.42 5.93 14.12
C ARG A 55 13.91 6.01 14.46
N ASN A 56 14.38 7.20 14.80
CA ASN A 56 15.79 7.47 15.12
C ASN A 56 16.78 7.00 14.03
N GLY A 57 16.43 7.15 12.75
CA GLY A 57 17.29 6.71 11.63
C GLY A 57 17.25 5.21 11.34
N VAL A 58 16.42 4.44 12.06
CA VAL A 58 16.27 2.99 11.88
C VAL A 58 14.88 2.69 11.32
N ILE A 59 14.83 1.85 10.29
CA ILE A 59 13.57 1.35 9.75
C ILE A 59 13.04 0.26 10.69
N GLU A 60 11.87 0.47 11.28
CA GLU A 60 11.20 -0.44 12.22
C GLU A 60 10.03 -1.21 11.55
N GLY A 61 9.82 -1.05 10.25
CA GLY A 61 8.77 -1.73 9.51
C GLY A 61 8.29 -0.98 8.27
N LEU A 62 7.31 -1.56 7.58
CA LEU A 62 6.60 -0.94 6.48
C LEU A 62 5.12 -0.75 6.81
N ASP A 63 4.56 0.37 6.36
CA ASP A 63 3.12 0.61 6.37
C ASP A 63 2.56 0.64 4.94
N ALA A 64 1.57 -0.21 4.69
CA ALA A 64 0.73 -0.17 3.50
C ALA A 64 -0.54 0.61 3.81
N VAL A 65 -0.75 1.72 3.10
CA VAL A 65 -1.86 2.65 3.34
C VAL A 65 -2.77 2.70 2.12
N VAL A 66 -4.00 2.24 2.29
CA VAL A 66 -5.08 2.32 1.29
C VAL A 66 -6.00 3.47 1.65
N ARG A 67 -6.22 4.38 0.70
CA ARG A 67 -7.22 5.44 0.77
C ARG A 67 -8.26 5.18 -0.30
N LEU A 68 -9.53 5.23 0.07
CA LEU A 68 -10.66 5.09 -0.84
C LEU A 68 -11.58 6.31 -0.63
N PRO A 69 -12.34 6.73 -1.65
CA PRO A 69 -13.41 7.69 -1.47
C PRO A 69 -14.35 7.22 -0.35
N ALA A 70 -14.70 8.10 0.58
CA ALA A 70 -15.73 7.79 1.56
C ALA A 70 -17.06 7.56 0.82
N ALA A 71 -17.80 6.52 1.19
CA ALA A 71 -19.15 6.37 0.72
C ALA A 71 -19.93 7.63 1.11
N ALA A 72 -20.67 8.22 0.17
CA ALA A 72 -21.58 9.30 0.50
C ALA A 72 -22.52 8.79 1.60
N SER A 73 -22.53 9.47 2.75
CA SER A 73 -23.51 9.20 3.79
C SER A 73 -24.87 9.56 3.21
N THR A 74 -25.66 8.55 2.85
CA THR A 74 -27.08 8.73 2.57
C THR A 74 -27.76 9.08 3.89
N ASP A 75 -27.72 10.35 4.27
CA ASP A 75 -28.62 10.89 5.27
C ASP A 75 -29.95 11.21 4.57
N ALA A 76 -30.72 10.16 4.33
CA ALA A 76 -32.12 10.30 3.97
C ALA A 76 -32.92 10.42 5.28
N GLY A 77 -32.94 11.62 5.85
CA GLY A 77 -33.84 11.96 6.94
C GLY A 77 -35.31 11.83 6.49
N PRO A 78 -36.23 11.34 7.33
CA PRO A 78 -37.63 11.23 6.96
C PRO A 78 -38.25 12.62 6.85
N ALA A 79 -38.93 12.87 5.73
CA ALA A 79 -39.80 14.02 5.49
C ALA A 79 -41.12 13.89 6.27
#